data_AF-A0A353CQX9-F1
#
_entry.id   AF-A0A353CQX9-F1
#
_cell.length_a   1.000
_cell.length_b   1.000
_cell.length_c   1.000
_cell.angle_alpha   90.00
_cell.angle_beta   90.00
_cell.angle_gamma   90.00
#
_symmetry.space_group_name_H-M   'P 1'
#
loop_
_entity.id
_entity.type
_entity.pdbx_description
1 polymer ?
#
loop_
_entity_poly.entity_id
_entity_poly.type
_entity_poly.pdbx_seq_one_letter_code
_entity_poly.pdbx_strand_id
1 'polypeptide(L)' 'AGARKAAGSVPGVSSAEVSLERAEAELEYDGKAETLEAVKKALGRAGFTAG' A
#
# COMPACT_ATOMS: atom_id res chain seq x y z
N ALA A 1 -4.37 -11.77 -0.50
CA ALA A 1 -5.21 -10.57 -0.27
C ALA A 1 -4.74 -9.66 0.90
N GLY A 2 -3.49 -9.75 1.38
CA GLY A 2 -3.01 -8.97 2.53
C GLY A 2 -2.61 -7.54 2.20
N ALA A 3 -1.83 -7.34 1.14
CA ALA A 3 -1.23 -6.04 0.79
C ALA A 3 -2.25 -4.94 0.49
N ARG A 4 -3.24 -5.18 -0.39
CA ARG A 4 -4.35 -4.24 -0.67
C ARG A 4 -5.05 -3.77 0.61
N LYS A 5 -5.37 -4.72 1.50
CA LYS A 5 -6.12 -4.42 2.73
C LYS A 5 -5.27 -3.64 3.74
N ALA A 6 -3.98 -3.94 3.83
CA ALA A 6 -3.05 -3.22 4.67
C ALA A 6 -2.84 -1.77 4.18
N ALA A 7 -2.62 -1.59 2.88
CA ALA A 7 -2.46 -0.27 2.27
C ALA A 7 -3.75 0.56 2.37
N GLY A 8 -4.91 -0.01 2.04
CA GLY A 8 -6.21 0.69 2.14
C GLY A 8 -6.67 0.98 3.58
N SER A 9 -5.99 0.45 4.60
CA SER A 9 -6.28 0.81 6.00
C SER A 9 -5.55 2.08 6.45
N VAL A 10 -4.67 2.63 5.62
CA VAL A 10 -3.91 3.84 5.94
C VAL A 10 -4.76 5.07 5.65
N PRO A 11 -4.94 5.98 6.62
CA PRO A 11 -5.62 7.25 6.37
C PRO A 11 -4.85 8.05 5.31
N GLY A 12 -5.56 8.52 4.28
CA GLY A 12 -4.96 9.19 3.12
C GLY A 12 -4.85 8.33 1.86
N VAL A 13 -5.11 7.02 1.97
CA VAL A 13 -5.22 6.11 0.82
C VAL A 13 -6.65 6.08 0.33
N SER A 14 -6.85 6.43 -0.93
CA SER A 14 -8.13 6.36 -1.63
C SER A 14 -8.39 4.97 -2.18
N SER A 15 -7.35 4.35 -2.76
CA SER A 15 -7.46 3.00 -3.30
C SER A 15 -6.11 2.28 -3.31
N ALA A 16 -6.14 0.95 -3.24
CA ALA A 16 -4.95 0.11 -3.31
C ALA A 16 -5.26 -1.14 -4.13
N GLU A 17 -4.54 -1.32 -5.23
CA GLU A 17 -4.62 -2.47 -6.11
C GLU A 17 -3.27 -3.16 -6.19
N VAL A 18 -3.31 -4.50 -6.20
CA VAL A 18 -2.11 -5.32 -6.24
C VAL A 18 -2.30 -6.33 -7.35
N SER A 19 -1.54 -6.15 -8.41
CA SER A 19 -1.49 -7.03 -9.56
C SER A 19 -0.38 -8.06 -9.35
N LEU A 20 -0.76 -9.25 -8.88
CA LEU A 20 0.17 -10.37 -8.74
C LEU A 20 0.70 -10.85 -10.10
N GLU A 21 -0.11 -10.73 -11.15
CA GLU A 21 0.26 -11.09 -12.52
C GLU A 21 1.41 -10.25 -13.07
N ARG A 22 1.41 -8.95 -12.73
CA ARG A 22 2.46 -8.00 -13.14
C ARG A 22 3.53 -7.79 -12.07
N ALA A 23 3.37 -8.40 -10.90
CA ALA A 23 4.18 -8.14 -9.70
C ALA A 23 4.24 -6.63 -9.34
N GLU A 24 3.14 -5.91 -9.57
CA GLU A 24 3.05 -4.46 -9.37
C GLU A 24 1.93 -4.12 -8.39
N ALA A 25 2.13 -3.05 -7.62
CA ALA A 25 1.12 -2.51 -6.72
C ALA A 25 0.84 -1.06 -7.11
N GLU A 26 -0.42 -0.77 -7.44
CA GLU A 26 -0.91 0.59 -7.63
C GLU A 26 -1.56 1.07 -6.33
N LEU A 27 -1.14 2.25 -5.91
CA LEU A 27 -1.63 2.90 -4.71
C LEU A 27 -2.06 4.31 -5.07
N GLU A 28 -3.32 4.61 -4.83
CA GLU A 28 -3.85 5.95 -4.99
C GLU A 28 -4.00 6.59 -3.60
N TYR A 29 -3.25 7.66 -3.39
CA TYR A 29 -3.16 8.35 -2.11
C TYR A 29 -3.06 9.86 -2.31
N ASP A 30 -3.21 10.61 -1.22
CA ASP A 30 -3.21 12.08 -1.20
C ASP A 30 -1.89 12.77 -1.61
N GLY A 31 -0.88 12.03 -2.07
CA GLY A 31 0.40 12.57 -2.52
C GLY A 31 1.32 13.01 -1.38
N LYS A 32 0.96 12.78 -0.12
CA LYS A 32 1.82 13.14 1.01
C LYS A 32 2.85 12.06 1.31
N ALA A 33 4.07 12.49 1.65
CA ALA A 33 5.15 11.58 2.02
C ALA A 33 4.82 10.74 3.28
N GLU A 34 4.13 11.33 4.25
CA GLU A 34 3.64 10.64 5.47
C GLU A 34 2.72 9.46 5.15
N THR A 35 1.85 9.61 4.15
CA THR A 35 0.93 8.56 3.71
C THR A 35 1.70 7.41 3.06
N LEU A 36 2.68 7.74 2.21
CA LEU A 36 3.55 6.74 1.58
C LEU A 36 4.35 5.93 2.62
N GLU A 37 4.93 6.61 3.62
CA GLU A 37 5.66 5.94 4.71
C GLU A 37 4.74 5.05 5.56
N ALA A 38 3.53 5.54 5.86
CA ALA A 38 2.54 4.77 6.61
C ALA A 38 2.10 3.52 5.84
N VAL A 39 1.92 3.61 4.51
CA VAL A 39 1.63 2.45 3.65
C VAL A 39 2.79 1.47 3.65
N LYS A 40 4.04 1.92 3.46
CA LYS A 40 5.22 1.04 3.53
C LYS A 40 5.28 0.28 4.87
N LYS A 41 4.97 0.97 5.97
CA LYS A 41 4.94 0.38 7.31
C LYS A 41 3.81 -0.64 7.49
N ALA A 42 2.62 -0.34 6.96
CA ALA A 42 1.47 -1.25 6.99
C ALA A 42 1.73 -2.51 6.15
N LEU A 43 2.32 -2.35 4.95
CA LEU A 43 2.74 -3.44 4.09
C LEU A 43 3.82 -4.30 4.76
N GLY A 44 4.84 -3.68 5.38
CA GLY A 44 5.89 -4.40 6.09
C GLY A 44 5.36 -5.26 7.24
N ARG A 45 4.38 -4.75 8.01
CA ARG A 45 3.68 -5.53 9.05
C ARG A 45 2.89 -6.71 8.49
N ALA A 46 2.41 -6.59 7.26
CA ALA A 46 1.72 -7.67 6.56
C ALA A 46 2.68 -8.65 5.86
N GLY A 47 4.00 -8.45 5.95
CA GLY A 47 5.01 -9.29 5.31
C GLY A 47 5.33 -8.92 3.85
N PHE A 48 4.93 -7.73 3.40
CA PHE A 48 5.20 -7.22 2.06
C PHE A 48 6.21 -6.08 2.12
N THR A 49 7.33 -6.24 1.42
CA THR A 49 8.32 -5.16 1.21
C THR A 49 8.02 -4.47 -0.11
N ALA A 50 7.48 -3.25 -0.05
CA ALA A 50 7.46 -2.35 -1.21
C ALA A 50 8.87 -1.72 -1.33
N GLY A 51 9.62 -2.16 -2.34
CA GLY A 51 10.93 -1.61 -2.71
C GLY A 51 10.84 -0.16 -3.15
#